data_AF-A0A7C1D8V5-F1
#
_entry.id   AF-A0A7C1D8V5-F1
#
_cell.length_a   1.000
_cell.length_b   1.000
_cell.length_c   1.000
_cell.angle_alpha   90.00
_cell.angle_beta   90.00
_cell.angle_gamma   90.00
#
_symmetry.space_group_name_H-M   'P 1'
#
loop_
_entity.id
_entity.type
_entity.pdbx_description
1 polymer ?
#
loop_
_entity_poly.entity_id
_entity_poly.type
_entity_poly.pdbx_seq_one_letter_code
_entity_poly.pdbx_strand_id
1 'polypeptide(L)' 'MLTSKVFISGNSQAIRLPKEYQVKDKELFIQKIGRTIILFPKKNPWEPFEKSLSEFSDDFLADGRKQPGMQKRDSL' A
#
# COMPACT_ATOMS: atom_id res chain seq x y z
N MET A 1 -5.24 -19.40 5.71
CA MET A 1 -4.38 -18.62 4.79
C MET A 1 -4.37 -19.29 3.43
N LEU A 2 -4.58 -18.54 2.36
CA LEU A 2 -4.38 -19.04 1.00
C LEU A 2 -2.90 -18.96 0.65
N THR A 3 -2.40 -19.97 -0.04
CA THR A 3 -1.03 -20.03 -0.56
C THR A 3 -1.05 -20.04 -2.08
N SER A 4 0.00 -19.51 -2.70
CA SER A 4 0.17 -19.53 -4.15
C SER A 4 1.43 -20.30 -4.51
N LYS A 5 1.41 -20.96 -5.67
CA LYS A 5 2.58 -21.64 -6.21
C LYS A 5 3.47 -20.65 -6.95
N VAL A 6 4.76 -20.71 -6.64
CA VAL A 6 5.83 -20.07 -7.41
C VAL A 6 6.34 -21.07 -8.44
N PHE A 7 6.53 -20.62 -9.67
CA PHE A 7 7.01 -21.46 -10.78
C PHE A 7 7.86 -20.66 -11.76
N ILE A 8 8.47 -21.34 -12.73
CA ILE A 8 9.28 -20.72 -13.79
C ILE A 8 8.44 -20.63 -15.08
N SER A 9 8.50 -19.47 -15.75
CA SER A 9 7.88 -19.22 -17.05
C SER A 9 8.95 -18.66 -17.99
N GLY A 10 9.47 -19.51 -18.89
CA GLY A 10 10.65 -19.17 -19.68
C GLY A 10 11.86 -18.93 -18.79
N ASN A 11 12.49 -17.76 -18.91
CA ASN A 11 13.65 -17.36 -18.10
C ASN A 11 13.27 -16.52 -16.86
N SER A 12 11.98 -16.46 -16.51
CA SER A 12 11.47 -15.62 -15.42
C SER A 12 10.75 -16.43 -14.35
N GLN A 13 10.73 -15.90 -13.13
CA GLN A 13 9.91 -16.43 -12.04
C GLN A 13 8.50 -15.85 -12.11
N ALA A 14 7.49 -16.67 -11.86
CA ALA A 14 6.08 -16.30 -11.86
C ALA A 14 5.36 -16.82 -10.62
N ILE A 15 4.30 -16.12 -10.22
CA ILE A 15 3.41 -16.49 -9.11
C ILE A 15 2.01 -16.70 -9.68
N ARG A 16 1.37 -17.83 -9.34
CA ARG A 16 0.00 -18.12 -9.82
C ARG A 16 -1.02 -17.39 -8.96
N LEU A 17 -1.67 -16.35 -9.48
CA LEU A 17 -2.76 -15.71 -8.74
C LEU A 17 -3.98 -16.66 -8.64
N PRO A 18 -4.50 -16.95 -7.44
CA PRO A 18 -5.80 -17.60 -7.27
C PRO A 18 -6.92 -16.75 -7.87
N LYS A 19 -8.06 -17.38 -8.18
CA LYS A 19 -9.16 -16.73 -8.88
C LYS A 19 -9.71 -15.50 -8.12
N GLU A 20 -9.80 -15.56 -6.80
CA GLU A 20 -10.25 -14.42 -5.98
C GLU A 20 -9.30 -13.21 -5.99
N TYR A 21 -8.04 -13.38 -6.39
CA TYR A 21 -7.03 -12.33 -6.49
C TYR A 21 -6.72 -11.94 -7.94
N GLN A 22 -7.56 -12.34 -8.90
CA GLN A 22 -7.35 -12.01 -10.30
C GLN A 22 -7.47 -10.50 -10.54
N VAL A 23 -6.49 -9.94 -11.25
CA VAL A 23 -6.43 -8.51 -11.55
C VAL A 23 -6.92 -8.27 -12.99
N LYS A 24 -7.67 -7.18 -13.21
CA LYS A 24 -8.19 -6.81 -14.54
C LYS A 24 -7.14 -6.11 -15.41
N ASP A 25 -6.21 -5.39 -14.78
CA ASP A 25 -5.12 -4.70 -15.46
C ASP A 25 -4.12 -5.67 -16.06
N LYS A 26 -3.59 -5.31 -17.24
CA LYS A 26 -2.54 -6.10 -17.92
C LYS A 26 -1.15 -5.91 -17.31
N GLU A 27 -0.95 -4.79 -16.62
CA GLU A 27 0.33 -4.41 -16.04
C GLU A 27 0.13 -3.72 -14.69
N LEU A 28 1.02 -4.02 -13.74
CA LEU A 28 1.05 -3.45 -12.41
C LEU A 28 2.45 -2.88 -12.14
N PHE A 29 2.54 -1.92 -11.22
CA PHE A 29 3.80 -1.62 -10.58
C PHE A 29 4.14 -2.69 -9.57
N ILE A 30 5.45 -2.93 -9.38
CA ILE A 30 5.99 -3.88 -8.42
C ILE A 30 6.97 -3.17 -7.50
N GLN A 31 6.79 -3.34 -6.19
CA GLN A 31 7.71 -2.84 -5.18
C GLN A 31 8.03 -3.93 -4.16
N LYS A 32 9.29 -4.00 -3.72
CA LYS A 32 9.74 -4.90 -2.67
C LYS A 32 10.08 -4.11 -1.42
N ILE A 33 9.43 -4.43 -0.31
CA ILE A 33 9.70 -3.85 1.01
C ILE A 33 10.11 -4.98 1.94
N GLY A 34 11.40 -5.06 2.28
CA GLY A 34 11.96 -6.18 3.02
C GLY A 34 11.74 -7.52 2.30
N ARG A 35 10.88 -8.38 2.87
CA ARG A 35 10.50 -9.68 2.30
C ARG A 35 9.13 -9.67 1.61
N THR A 36 8.45 -8.54 1.60
CA THR A 36 7.11 -8.38 1.02
C THR A 36 7.21 -7.84 -0.40
N ILE A 37 6.44 -8.41 -1.33
CA ILE A 37 6.23 -7.87 -2.68
C ILE A 37 4.83 -7.28 -2.75
N ILE A 38 4.75 -6.02 -3.17
CA ILE A 38 3.51 -5.28 -3.34
C ILE A 38 3.30 -5.05 -4.83
N LEU A 39 2.15 -5.45 -5.34
CA LEU A 39 1.69 -5.18 -6.70
C LEU A 39 0.54 -4.19 -6.63
N PHE A 40 0.60 -3.12 -7.40
CA PHE A 40 -0.44 -2.08 -7.39
C PHE A 40 -0.70 -1.51 -8.79
N PRO A 41 -1.91 -0.99 -9.05
CA PRO A 41 -2.28 -0.48 -10.36
C PRO A 41 -1.35 0.63 -10.86
N LYS A 42 -1.05 0.60 -12.17
CA LYS A 42 -0.34 1.72 -12.81
C LYS A 42 -1.22 2.97 -12.96
N LYS A 43 -2.52 2.75 -13.19
CA LYS A 43 -3.52 3.82 -13.28
C LYS A 43 -3.96 4.14 -11.86
N ASN A 44 -3.76 5.38 -11.45
CA ASN A 44 -4.07 5.89 -10.11
C ASN A 44 -3.40 5.10 -8.96
N PRO A 45 -2.07 5.15 -8.83
CA PRO A 45 -1.36 4.44 -7.75
C PRO A 45 -1.74 4.94 -6.34
N TRP A 46 -2.39 6.11 -6.24
CA TRP A 46 -2.86 6.71 -4.98
C TRP A 46 -4.27 6.27 -4.59
N GLU A 47 -5.02 5.60 -5.47
CA GLU A 47 -6.38 5.12 -5.18
C GLU A 47 -6.48 4.31 -3.87
N PRO A 48 -5.55 3.37 -3.56
CA PRO A 48 -5.61 2.64 -2.29
C PRO A 48 -5.43 3.55 -1.07
N PHE A 49 -4.55 4.55 -1.19
CA PHE A 49 -4.34 5.55 -0.13
C PHE A 49 -5.58 6.41 0.05
N GLU A 50 -6.19 6.91 -1.04
CA GLU A 50 -7.42 7.68 -0.99
C GLU A 50 -8.56 6.90 -0.33
N LYS A 51 -8.74 5.62 -0.67
CA LYS A 51 -9.75 4.74 -0.04
C LYS A 51 -9.49 4.53 1.44
N SER A 52 -8.23 4.38 1.87
CA SER A 52 -7.90 4.20 3.29
C SER A 52 -8.30 5.40 4.16
N LEU A 53 -8.48 6.60 3.58
CA LEU A 53 -8.98 7.76 4.33
C LEU A 53 -10.41 7.56 4.85
N SER A 54 -11.17 6.63 4.27
CA SER A 54 -12.51 6.26 4.75
C SER A 54 -12.52 5.15 5.81
N GLU A 55 -11.36 4.57 6.11
CA GLU A 55 -11.23 3.45 7.06
C GLU A 55 -10.84 3.90 8.48
N PHE A 56 -10.66 5.20 8.71
CA PHE A 56 -10.48 5.73 10.05
C PHE A 56 -11.74 5.55 10.88
N SER A 57 -11.58 5.24 12.17
CA SER A 57 -12.68 5.21 13.12
C SER A 57 -13.22 6.61 13.39
N ASP A 58 -14.49 6.71 13.79
CA ASP A 58 -15.16 8.00 14.04
C ASP A 58 -14.46 8.85 15.12
N ASP A 59 -13.69 8.22 16.01
CA ASP A 59 -12.92 8.87 17.07
C ASP A 59 -11.52 9.35 16.63
N PHE A 60 -11.08 9.01 15.41
CA PHE A 60 -9.79 9.42 14.90
C PHE A 60 -9.68 10.95 14.79
N LEU A 61 -8.83 11.55 15.63
CA LEU A 61 -8.69 13.01 15.74
C LEU A 61 -10.01 13.75 16.04
N ALA A 62 -10.95 13.12 16.76
CA ALA A 62 -12.22 13.75 17.14
C ALA A 62 -12.04 15.05 17.95
N ASP A 63 -10.99 15.12 18.78
CA ASP A 63 -10.59 16.32 19.53
C ASP A 63 -9.80 17.35 18.68
N GLY A 64 -9.59 17.06 17.39
CA GLY A 64 -8.73 17.83 16.49
C GLY A 64 -7.23 17.62 16.75
N ARG A 65 -6.42 18.34 15.98
CA ARG A 65 -4.96 18.33 16.10
C ARG A 65 -4.52 19.07 17.37
N LYS A 66 -3.96 18.35 18.34
CA LYS A 66 -3.33 18.92 19.55
C LYS A 66 -1.91 19.44 19.25
N GLN A 67 -1.83 20.57 18.55
CA GLN A 67 -0.57 21.21 18.19
C GLN A 67 -0.10 22.15 19.33
N PRO A 68 1.09 21.94 19.92
CA PRO A 68 1.65 22.86 20.91
C PRO A 68 2.11 24.17 20.24
N GLY A 69 2.28 25.21 21.05
CA GLY A 69 2.85 26.48 20.61
C GLY A 69 4.28 26.31 20.07
N MET A 70 4.68 27.20 19.16
CA MET A 70 6.04 27.21 18.61
C MET A 70 7.07 27.42 19.72
N GLN A 71 8.09 26.57 19.77
CA GLN A 71 9.16 26.68 20.75
C GLN A 71 9.96 27.98 20.53
N LYS A 72 10.19 28.74 21.61
CA LYS A 72 11.21 29.81 21.59
C LYS A 72 12.59 29.16 21.72
N ARG A 73 13.49 29.50 20.80
CA ARG A 73 14.90 29.09 20.84
C ARG A 73 15.78 30.32 21.03
N ASP A 74 16.89 30.15 21.72
CA ASP A 74 17.92 31.19 21.83
C ASP A 74 18.48 31.50 20.44
N SER A 75 18.83 32.77 20.22
CA SER A 75 19.60 33.16 19.05
C SER A 75 21.00 32.51 19.10
N LEU A 76 21.56 32.25 17.92
CA LEU A 76 22.93 31.75 17.78
C LEU A 76 23.96 32.66 18.45
#